data_AF-A0A3B8N717-F1
#
_entry.id   AF-A0A3B8N717-F1
#
_cell.length_a   1.000
_cell.length_b   1.000
_cell.length_c   1.000
_cell.angle_alpha   90.00
_cell.angle_beta   90.00
_cell.angle_gamma   90.00
#
_symmetry.space_group_name_H-M   'P 1'
#
loop_
_entity.id
_entity.type
_entity.pdbx_description
1 polymer ?
#
loop_
_entity_poly.entity_id
_entity_poly.type
_entity_poly.pdbx_seq_one_letter_code
_entity_poly.pdbx_strand_id
1 'polypeptide(L)'
;MDQNEAALIESNEAVVVVNPQSNMNNAVGFAYWKGLLEKGISIALGNDGFGFNLAHDARSMVLLPHLLKRNVNVTSPDDLCQTFLHTNYELASRLFDVPLGKIREGYKADISILEYNSPTDIDHENFCQHFFFGMIDRLSVREVFVSGKHVLRNGSLATIDEKGIYEAARKISRRLWSRL
;
A
#
# COMPACT_ATOMS: atom_id res chain seq x y z
N MET A 1 12.32 -7.47 16.55
CA MET A 1 11.09 -8.16 16.96
C MET A 1 11.44 -9.56 17.41
N ASP A 2 11.58 -9.74 18.71
CA ASP A 2 11.69 -11.06 19.32
C ASP A 2 10.30 -11.68 19.61
N GLN A 3 10.28 -12.89 20.19
CA GLN A 3 9.04 -13.60 20.47
C GLN A 3 8.19 -12.95 21.56
N ASN A 4 8.82 -12.29 22.54
CA ASN A 4 8.10 -11.61 23.62
C ASN A 4 7.41 -10.36 23.07
N GLU A 5 8.10 -9.59 22.22
CA GLU A 5 7.54 -8.44 21.52
C GLU A 5 6.36 -8.86 20.63
N ALA A 6 6.49 -9.96 19.89
CA ALA A 6 5.41 -10.47 19.05
C ALA A 6 4.17 -10.89 19.87
N ALA A 7 4.37 -11.60 20.99
CA ALA A 7 3.27 -12.01 21.87
C ALA A 7 2.56 -10.80 22.52
N LEU A 8 3.30 -9.74 22.87
CA LEU A 8 2.72 -8.50 23.35
C LEU A 8 1.87 -7.81 22.27
N ILE A 9 2.35 -7.76 21.03
CA ILE A 9 1.60 -7.16 19.92
C ILE A 9 0.30 -7.95 19.66
N GLU A 10 0.39 -9.27 19.61
CA GLU A 10 -0.76 -10.17 19.42
C GLU A 10 -1.81 -9.97 20.53
N SER A 11 -1.39 -10.04 21.80
CA SER A 11 -2.30 -9.91 22.96
C SER A 11 -2.98 -8.54 23.08
N ASN A 12 -2.43 -7.51 22.43
CA ASN A 12 -3.01 -6.17 22.38
C ASN A 12 -3.78 -5.90 21.07
N GLU A 13 -3.93 -6.90 20.19
CA GLU A 13 -4.60 -6.78 18.89
C GLU A 13 -4.05 -5.59 18.06
N ALA A 14 -2.75 -5.33 18.22
CA ALA A 14 -2.07 -4.24 17.56
C ALA A 14 -1.74 -4.62 16.11
N VAL A 15 -1.78 -3.62 15.23
CA VAL A 15 -1.45 -3.79 13.81
C VAL A 15 -0.02 -3.35 13.58
N VAL A 16 0.79 -4.20 12.94
CA VAL A 16 2.15 -3.85 12.53
C VAL A 16 2.11 -3.30 11.12
N VAL A 17 2.53 -2.05 10.94
CA VAL A 17 2.68 -1.41 9.63
C VAL A 17 4.11 -1.59 9.14
N VAL A 18 4.27 -2.25 7.99
CA VAL A 18 5.57 -2.49 7.36
C VAL A 18 5.82 -1.42 6.30
N ASN A 19 6.96 -0.74 6.39
CA ASN A 19 7.37 0.32 5.48
C ASN A 19 8.64 -0.11 4.72
N PRO A 20 8.53 -1.04 3.76
CA PRO A 20 9.67 -1.76 3.23
C PRO A 20 10.70 -0.84 2.57
N GLN A 21 10.29 0.10 1.72
CA GLN A 21 11.26 0.95 1.03
C GLN A 21 11.96 1.94 1.96
N SER A 22 11.24 2.58 2.88
CA SER A 22 11.85 3.44 3.90
C SER A 22 12.86 2.65 4.75
N ASN A 23 12.49 1.45 5.19
CA ASN A 23 13.36 0.62 6.00
C ASN A 23 14.63 0.20 5.26
N MET A 24 14.51 -0.16 3.98
CA MET A 24 15.66 -0.46 3.11
C MET A 24 16.55 0.76 2.93
N ASN A 25 15.97 1.94 2.67
CA ASN A 25 16.71 3.18 2.49
C ASN A 25 17.52 3.57 3.73
N ASN A 26 16.92 3.42 4.91
CA ASN A 26 17.54 3.81 6.18
C ASN A 26 18.42 2.70 6.78
N ALA A 27 18.55 1.55 6.11
CA ALA A 27 19.30 0.38 6.57
C ALA A 27 18.89 -0.09 7.99
N VAL A 28 17.62 0.05 8.36
CA VAL A 28 17.08 -0.35 9.68
C VAL A 28 16.57 -1.80 9.72
N GLY A 29 16.79 -2.55 8.64
CA GLY A 29 16.40 -3.94 8.51
C GLY A 29 14.96 -4.13 8.05
N PHE A 30 14.55 -5.40 7.91
CA PHE A 30 13.22 -5.75 7.44
C PHE A 30 12.65 -6.84 8.33
N ALA A 31 11.54 -6.54 9.00
CA ALA A 31 10.82 -7.51 9.81
C ALA A 31 10.24 -8.60 8.90
N TYR A 32 10.43 -9.87 9.25
CA TYR A 32 9.80 -10.98 8.54
C TYR A 32 8.30 -11.03 8.85
N TRP A 33 7.56 -10.16 8.17
CA TRP A 33 6.15 -9.88 8.42
C TRP A 33 5.25 -11.11 8.23
N LYS A 34 5.57 -12.01 7.29
CA LYS A 34 4.77 -13.23 7.09
C LYS A 34 4.76 -14.12 8.32
N GLY A 35 5.89 -14.24 9.01
CA GLY A 35 5.95 -15.01 10.27
C GLY A 35 5.15 -14.37 11.40
N LEU A 36 4.93 -13.05 11.37
CA LEU A 36 4.03 -12.35 12.30
C LEU A 36 2.57 -12.59 11.91
N LEU A 37 2.26 -12.52 10.61
CA LEU A 37 0.93 -12.82 10.08
C LEU A 37 0.49 -14.26 10.43
N GLU A 38 1.39 -15.23 10.30
CA GLU A 38 1.16 -16.63 10.69
C GLU A 38 0.93 -16.83 12.19
N LYS A 39 1.37 -15.87 13.02
CA LYS A 39 1.12 -15.81 14.46
C LYS A 39 -0.16 -15.05 14.82
N GLY A 40 -1.00 -14.72 13.84
CA GLY A 40 -2.25 -14.00 14.08
C GLY A 40 -2.10 -12.48 14.23
N ILE A 41 -0.90 -11.92 14.03
CA ILE A 41 -0.70 -10.47 14.10
C ILE A 41 -1.13 -9.84 12.77
N SER A 42 -2.02 -8.85 12.83
CA SER A 42 -2.45 -8.08 11.67
C SER A 42 -1.28 -7.29 11.07
N ILE A 43 -1.05 -7.45 9.77
CA ILE A 43 0.01 -6.77 9.02
C ILE A 43 -0.58 -5.81 8.00
N ALA A 44 -0.21 -4.54 8.13
CA ALA A 44 -0.54 -3.48 7.18
C ALA A 44 0.70 -3.03 6.39
N LEU A 45 0.48 -2.47 5.21
CA LEU A 45 1.51 -1.85 4.37
C LEU A 45 1.47 -0.33 4.51
N GLY A 46 2.64 0.29 4.70
CA GLY A 46 2.82 1.73 4.59
C GLY A 46 4.03 2.08 3.72
N ASN A 47 4.24 3.38 3.47
CA ASN A 47 5.41 3.89 2.75
C ASN A 47 6.31 4.79 3.59
N ASP A 48 5.89 5.18 4.81
CA ASP A 48 6.63 6.09 5.69
C ASP A 48 7.10 7.40 5.00
N GLY A 49 6.29 7.90 4.06
CA GLY A 49 6.63 9.09 3.28
C GLY A 49 7.83 8.93 2.33
N PHE A 50 8.31 7.71 2.09
CA PHE A 50 9.48 7.44 1.26
C PHE A 50 9.32 7.88 -0.20
N GLY A 51 8.15 7.59 -0.79
CA GLY A 51 7.87 7.91 -2.18
C GLY A 51 6.38 7.98 -2.49
N PHE A 52 6.06 8.36 -3.72
CA PHE A 52 4.69 8.61 -4.16
C PHE A 52 3.98 7.39 -4.75
N ASN A 53 4.70 6.27 -4.92
CA ASN A 53 4.16 5.06 -5.56
C ASN A 53 4.24 3.84 -4.64
N LEU A 54 3.12 3.56 -3.97
CA LEU A 54 3.00 2.43 -3.03
C LEU A 54 3.14 1.06 -3.71
N ALA A 55 3.06 0.98 -5.05
CA ALA A 55 3.31 -0.25 -5.79
C ALA A 55 4.70 -0.84 -5.51
N HIS A 56 5.71 0.01 -5.32
CA HIS A 56 7.06 -0.47 -5.03
C HIS A 56 7.18 -1.05 -3.63
N ASP A 57 6.49 -0.47 -2.64
CA ASP A 57 6.40 -1.04 -1.30
C ASP A 57 5.65 -2.38 -1.32
N ALA A 58 4.51 -2.43 -2.02
CA ALA A 58 3.73 -3.65 -2.21
C ALA A 58 4.55 -4.77 -2.86
N ARG A 59 5.37 -4.45 -3.86
CA ARG A 59 6.28 -5.42 -4.48
C ARG A 59 7.37 -5.89 -3.52
N SER A 60 7.90 -4.97 -2.71
CA SER A 60 8.93 -5.28 -1.72
C SER A 60 8.40 -6.18 -0.61
N MET A 61 7.10 -6.12 -0.28
CA MET A 61 6.47 -7.06 0.66
C MET A 61 6.61 -8.51 0.21
N VAL A 62 6.58 -8.81 -1.10
CA VAL A 62 6.71 -10.18 -1.63
C VAL A 62 8.16 -10.54 -1.96
N LEU A 63 8.88 -9.68 -2.66
CA LEU A 63 10.20 -10.02 -3.22
C LEU A 63 11.33 -9.97 -2.18
N LEU A 64 11.24 -9.08 -1.19
CA LEU A 64 12.30 -8.95 -0.18
C LEU A 64 12.37 -10.17 0.76
N PRO A 65 11.25 -10.73 1.27
CA PRO A 65 11.29 -12.01 1.98
C PRO A 65 11.93 -13.14 1.17
N HIS A 66 11.65 -13.23 -0.14
CA HIS A 66 12.26 -14.24 -1.01
C HIS A 66 13.79 -14.15 -0.99
N LEU A 67 14.32 -12.93 -1.12
CA LEU A 67 15.76 -12.66 -1.08
C LEU A 67 16.35 -13.00 0.29
N LEU A 68 15.74 -12.50 1.37
CA LEU A 68 16.27 -12.65 2.73
C LEU A 68 16.23 -14.10 3.23
N LYS A 69 15.20 -14.86 2.83
CA LYS A 69 15.04 -16.28 3.20
C LYS A 69 15.62 -17.24 2.17
N ARG A 70 16.04 -16.76 1.00
CA ARG A 70 16.49 -17.56 -0.15
C ARG A 70 15.46 -18.65 -0.52
N ASN A 71 14.17 -18.30 -0.47
CA ASN A 71 13.07 -19.22 -0.70
C ASN A 71 11.88 -18.45 -1.27
N VAL A 72 11.42 -18.82 -2.47
CA VAL A 72 10.31 -18.16 -3.18
C VAL A 72 8.93 -18.48 -2.61
N ASN A 73 8.82 -19.51 -1.76
CA ASN A 73 7.56 -19.96 -1.20
C ASN A 73 7.23 -19.29 0.15
N VAL A 74 8.07 -18.36 0.63
CA VAL A 74 7.86 -17.73 1.95
C VAL A 74 6.82 -16.63 1.93
N THR A 75 6.47 -16.10 0.76
CA THR A 75 5.44 -15.07 0.59
C THR A 75 4.86 -15.15 -0.82
N SER A 76 3.57 -14.84 -0.98
CA SER A 76 2.88 -14.83 -2.27
C SER A 76 2.12 -13.51 -2.52
N PRO A 77 1.65 -13.27 -3.76
CA PRO A 77 0.70 -12.20 -4.06
C PRO A 77 -0.60 -12.26 -3.24
N ASP A 78 -1.06 -13.45 -2.85
CA ASP A 78 -2.27 -13.62 -2.02
C ASP A 78 -2.06 -13.05 -0.61
N ASP A 79 -0.87 -13.24 -0.04
CA ASP A 79 -0.51 -12.62 1.23
C ASP A 79 -0.50 -11.08 1.11
N LEU A 80 -0.08 -10.54 -0.04
CA LEU A 80 -0.16 -9.10 -0.31
C LEU A 80 -1.61 -8.62 -0.36
N CYS A 81 -2.53 -9.37 -0.97
CA CYS A 81 -3.96 -9.03 -0.93
C CYS A 81 -4.53 -9.06 0.49
N GLN A 82 -4.21 -10.07 1.29
CA GLN A 82 -4.65 -10.19 2.69
C GLN A 82 -4.13 -9.03 3.56
N THR A 83 -2.95 -8.51 3.26
CA THR A 83 -2.37 -7.38 3.98
C THR A 83 -2.83 -6.05 3.38
N PHE A 84 -2.35 -5.69 2.19
CA PHE A 84 -2.58 -4.39 1.56
C PHE A 84 -4.06 -4.14 1.19
N LEU A 85 -4.78 -5.11 0.62
CA LEU A 85 -6.16 -4.90 0.16
C LEU A 85 -7.22 -5.25 1.20
N HIS A 86 -6.81 -5.74 2.37
CA HIS A 86 -7.75 -6.11 3.43
C HIS A 86 -7.37 -5.44 4.76
N THR A 87 -6.23 -5.81 5.36
CA THR A 87 -5.80 -5.26 6.66
C THR A 87 -5.67 -3.73 6.64
N ASN A 88 -5.17 -3.11 5.57
CA ASN A 88 -5.10 -1.64 5.50
C ASN A 88 -6.48 -0.99 5.55
N TYR A 89 -7.48 -1.54 4.85
CA TYR A 89 -8.83 -1.00 4.86
C TYR A 89 -9.54 -1.24 6.19
N GLU A 90 -9.31 -2.38 6.84
CA GLU A 90 -9.84 -2.64 8.18
C GLU A 90 -9.23 -1.66 9.21
N LEU A 91 -7.92 -1.48 9.17
CA LEU A 91 -7.22 -0.52 10.03
C LEU A 91 -7.74 0.90 9.78
N ALA A 92 -7.80 1.35 8.53
CA ALA A 92 -8.30 2.67 8.17
C ALA A 92 -9.77 2.84 8.60
N SER A 93 -10.60 1.81 8.42
CA SER A 93 -12.01 1.87 8.82
C SER A 93 -12.16 2.06 10.33
N ARG A 94 -11.36 1.33 11.11
CA ARG A 94 -11.32 1.45 12.57
C ARG A 94 -10.80 2.80 13.03
N LEU A 95 -9.73 3.31 12.41
CA LEU A 95 -9.10 4.58 12.82
C LEU A 95 -9.95 5.80 12.49
N PHE A 96 -10.64 5.78 11.34
CA PHE A 96 -11.45 6.90 10.87
C PHE A 96 -12.93 6.78 11.22
N ASP A 97 -13.35 5.67 11.84
CA ASP A 97 -14.75 5.34 12.13
C ASP A 97 -15.64 5.42 10.88
N VAL A 98 -15.16 4.84 9.78
CA VAL A 98 -15.81 4.89 8.46
C VAL A 98 -15.66 3.55 7.76
N PRO A 99 -16.72 2.92 7.23
CA PRO A 99 -16.59 1.69 6.46
C PRO A 99 -15.92 1.92 5.09
N LEU A 100 -14.75 1.29 4.87
CA LEU A 100 -13.92 1.40 3.67
C LEU A 100 -13.60 0.03 3.03
N GLY A 101 -13.08 0.05 1.80
CA GLY A 101 -12.49 -1.13 1.15
C GLY A 101 -13.46 -2.14 0.53
N LYS A 102 -14.75 -1.81 0.42
CA LYS A 102 -15.75 -2.67 -0.23
C LYS A 102 -16.70 -1.85 -1.10
N ILE A 103 -17.08 -2.40 -2.25
CA ILE A 103 -18.15 -1.87 -3.09
C ILE A 103 -19.47 -2.46 -2.57
N ARG A 104 -20.05 -1.80 -1.56
CA ARG A 104 -21.29 -2.24 -0.89
C ARG A 104 -22.02 -1.04 -0.30
N GLU A 105 -23.34 -1.12 -0.21
CA GLU A 105 -24.14 -0.13 0.51
C GLU A 105 -23.60 0.12 1.93
N GLY A 106 -23.60 1.38 2.35
CA GLY A 106 -23.04 1.84 3.61
C GLY A 106 -21.55 2.16 3.58
N TYR A 107 -20.78 1.71 2.58
CA TYR A 107 -19.34 2.02 2.44
C TYR A 107 -19.10 3.33 1.70
N LYS A 108 -17.96 3.98 1.95
CA LYS A 108 -17.58 5.17 1.16
C LYS A 108 -17.31 4.77 -0.30
N ALA A 109 -17.73 5.65 -1.20
CA ALA A 109 -17.42 5.55 -2.62
C ALA A 109 -15.97 6.00 -2.91
N ASP A 110 -15.03 5.26 -2.34
CA ASP A 110 -13.59 5.36 -2.58
C ASP A 110 -13.23 4.33 -3.66
N ILE A 111 -13.06 4.79 -4.89
CA ILE A 111 -12.95 3.90 -6.07
C ILE A 111 -11.77 4.37 -6.92
N SER A 112 -10.91 3.43 -7.30
CA SER A 112 -9.87 3.65 -8.32
C SER A 112 -10.14 2.76 -9.52
N ILE A 113 -10.16 3.36 -10.71
CA ILE A 113 -10.35 2.64 -11.98
C ILE A 113 -9.03 2.65 -12.72
N LEU A 114 -8.52 1.46 -13.04
CA LEU A 114 -7.25 1.26 -13.72
C LEU A 114 -7.48 0.76 -15.14
N GLU A 115 -6.64 1.20 -16.08
CA GLU A 115 -6.56 0.58 -17.40
C GLU A 115 -5.69 -0.67 -17.32
N TYR A 116 -6.32 -1.82 -17.49
CA TYR A 116 -5.65 -3.11 -17.44
C TYR A 116 -6.15 -4.02 -18.57
N ASN A 117 -5.36 -4.11 -19.65
CA ASN A 117 -5.63 -5.01 -20.78
C ASN A 117 -4.62 -6.16 -20.73
N SER A 118 -4.98 -7.23 -20.03
CA SER A 118 -4.15 -8.42 -19.87
C SER A 118 -4.41 -9.42 -21.01
N PRO A 119 -3.38 -10.08 -21.56
CA PRO A 119 -3.56 -11.20 -22.49
C PRO A 119 -4.05 -12.47 -21.79
N THR A 120 -3.92 -12.55 -20.46
CA THR A 120 -4.45 -13.62 -19.62
C THR A 120 -5.78 -13.16 -19.02
N ASP A 121 -6.81 -14.01 -19.08
CA ASP A 121 -8.11 -13.74 -18.49
C ASP A 121 -8.00 -13.59 -16.97
N ILE A 122 -8.75 -12.63 -16.42
CA ILE A 122 -8.79 -12.35 -14.99
C ILE A 122 -10.07 -12.89 -14.37
N ASP A 123 -9.92 -13.56 -13.23
CA ASP A 123 -11.00 -14.01 -12.38
C ASP A 123 -10.66 -13.78 -10.90
N HIS A 124 -11.51 -14.30 -10.02
CA HIS A 124 -11.33 -14.15 -8.58
C HIS A 124 -10.23 -15.04 -7.99
N GLU A 125 -9.83 -16.12 -8.67
CA GLU A 125 -8.80 -17.05 -8.22
C GLU A 125 -7.39 -16.53 -8.56
N ASN A 126 -7.26 -15.74 -9.64
CA ASN A 126 -5.98 -15.22 -10.10
C ASN A 126 -5.78 -13.71 -9.88
N PHE A 127 -6.77 -13.02 -9.30
CA PHE A 127 -6.75 -11.56 -9.13
C PHE A 127 -5.47 -11.06 -8.45
N CYS A 128 -5.01 -11.72 -7.39
CA CYS A 128 -3.83 -11.26 -6.63
C CYS A 128 -2.54 -11.34 -7.46
N GLN A 129 -2.44 -12.34 -8.34
CA GLN A 129 -1.34 -12.51 -9.28
C GLN A 129 -1.40 -11.44 -10.36
N HIS A 130 -2.58 -11.17 -10.94
CA HIS A 130 -2.76 -10.04 -11.86
C HIS A 130 -2.44 -8.70 -11.21
N PHE A 131 -2.89 -8.49 -9.97
CA PHE A 131 -2.62 -7.30 -9.20
C PHE A 131 -1.10 -7.07 -9.05
N PHE A 132 -0.38 -8.09 -8.58
CA PHE A 132 1.05 -8.02 -8.30
C PHE A 132 1.94 -7.95 -9.57
N PHE A 133 1.73 -8.86 -10.52
CA PHE A 133 2.58 -8.98 -11.72
C PHE A 133 2.21 -8.01 -12.83
N GLY A 134 0.95 -7.55 -12.88
CA GLY A 134 0.44 -6.71 -13.96
C GLY A 134 0.07 -5.30 -13.49
N MET A 135 -0.99 -5.20 -12.69
CA MET A 135 -1.65 -3.92 -12.40
C MET A 135 -0.72 -2.94 -11.68
N ILE A 136 0.00 -3.39 -10.63
CA ILE A 136 0.90 -2.50 -9.88
C ILE A 136 2.28 -2.34 -10.53
N ASP A 137 2.67 -3.26 -11.41
CA ASP A 137 3.90 -3.12 -12.22
C ASP A 137 3.76 -1.97 -13.22
N ARG A 138 2.58 -1.87 -13.84
CA ARG A 138 2.21 -0.80 -14.77
C ARG A 138 0.94 -0.09 -14.29
N LEU A 139 1.09 0.66 -13.20
CA LEU A 139 -0.02 1.39 -12.59
C LEU A 139 -0.54 2.50 -13.52
N SER A 140 -1.66 2.25 -14.18
CA SER A 140 -2.34 3.21 -15.07
C SER A 140 -3.71 3.58 -14.50
N VAL A 141 -3.74 4.49 -13.53
CA VAL A 141 -4.99 4.94 -12.89
C VAL A 141 -5.65 5.99 -13.78
N ARG A 142 -6.89 5.71 -14.20
CA ARG A 142 -7.65 6.58 -15.09
C ARG A 142 -8.62 7.46 -14.33
N GLU A 143 -9.38 6.88 -13.42
CA GLU A 143 -10.39 7.60 -12.64
C GLU A 143 -10.17 7.32 -11.15
N VAL A 144 -10.34 8.33 -10.30
CA VAL A 144 -10.33 8.16 -8.84
C VAL A 144 -11.48 8.95 -8.23
N PHE A 145 -12.22 8.29 -7.35
CA PHE A 145 -13.27 8.86 -6.54
C PHE A 145 -12.89 8.74 -5.07
N VAL A 146 -13.08 9.80 -4.30
CA VAL A 146 -12.92 9.83 -2.84
C VAL A 146 -14.23 10.30 -2.24
N SER A 147 -14.91 9.42 -1.52
CA SER A 147 -16.25 9.62 -0.96
C SER A 147 -17.23 10.12 -2.02
N GLY A 148 -17.14 9.56 -3.24
CA GLY A 148 -17.98 9.93 -4.39
C GLY A 148 -17.52 11.19 -5.12
N LYS A 149 -16.55 11.95 -4.61
CA LYS A 149 -15.96 13.09 -5.31
C LYS A 149 -14.94 12.60 -6.33
N HIS A 150 -15.16 12.96 -7.59
CA HIS A 150 -14.25 12.63 -8.69
C HIS A 150 -12.98 13.50 -8.61
N VAL A 151 -11.85 12.93 -8.17
CA VAL A 151 -10.60 13.66 -7.91
C VAL A 151 -9.53 13.50 -9.00
N LEU A 152 -9.53 12.39 -9.74
CA LEU A 152 -8.68 12.15 -10.91
C LEU A 152 -9.59 11.74 -12.07
N ARG A 153 -9.51 12.43 -13.21
CA ARG A 153 -10.32 12.18 -14.41
C ARG A 153 -9.42 12.00 -15.62
N ASN A 154 -9.58 10.91 -16.38
CA ASN A 154 -8.72 10.58 -17.52
C ASN A 154 -7.21 10.75 -17.21
N GLY A 155 -6.78 10.27 -16.03
CA GLY A 155 -5.39 10.33 -15.59
C GLY A 155 -4.89 11.72 -15.15
N SER A 156 -5.76 12.73 -15.11
CA SER A 156 -5.42 14.10 -14.70
C SER A 156 -6.16 14.53 -13.44
N LEU A 157 -5.49 15.27 -12.55
CA LEU A 157 -6.10 15.78 -11.32
C LEU A 157 -7.24 16.74 -11.65
N ALA A 158 -8.45 16.43 -11.17
CA ALA A 158 -9.67 17.16 -11.52
C ALA A 158 -10.03 18.26 -10.51
N THR A 159 -9.36 18.29 -9.35
CA THR A 159 -9.81 19.09 -8.19
C THR A 159 -8.75 20.03 -7.63
N ILE A 160 -7.54 19.99 -8.16
CA ILE A 160 -6.40 20.80 -7.70
C ILE A 160 -5.58 21.34 -8.87
N ASP A 161 -4.98 22.51 -8.69
CA ASP A 161 -3.97 23.05 -9.59
C ASP A 161 -2.60 22.47 -9.25
N GLU A 162 -2.28 21.33 -9.85
CA GLU A 162 -1.00 20.65 -9.64
C GLU A 162 0.18 21.56 -9.97
N LYS A 163 0.11 22.29 -11.09
CA LYS A 163 1.20 23.17 -11.52
C LYS A 163 1.46 24.26 -10.48
N GLY A 164 0.41 24.95 -10.03
CA GLY A 164 0.52 25.98 -9.00
C GLY A 164 1.05 25.44 -7.67
N ILE A 165 0.61 24.25 -7.26
CA ILE A 165 1.11 23.56 -6.05
C ILE A 165 2.62 23.30 -6.18
N TYR A 166 3.07 22.75 -7.31
CA TYR A 166 4.48 22.45 -7.53
C TYR A 166 5.34 23.72 -7.60
N GLU A 167 4.83 24.79 -8.21
CA GLU A 167 5.51 26.09 -8.23
C GLU A 167 5.67 26.66 -6.81
N ALA A 168 4.63 26.60 -5.99
CA ALA A 168 4.68 27.01 -4.59
C ALA A 168 5.66 26.14 -3.77
N ALA A 169 5.60 24.81 -3.94
CA ALA A 169 6.51 23.88 -3.28
C ALA A 169 7.99 24.16 -3.63
N ARG A 170 8.31 24.44 -4.90
CA ARG A 170 9.67 24.81 -5.32
C ARG A 170 10.16 26.12 -4.71
N LYS A 171 9.27 27.09 -4.44
CA LYS A 171 9.65 28.33 -3.72
C LYS A 171 10.00 28.02 -2.25
N ILE A 172 9.18 27.22 -1.58
CA ILE A 172 9.41 26.81 -0.19
C ILE A 172 10.70 25.98 -0.07
N SER A 173 10.89 25.00 -0.96
CA SER A 173 12.08 24.16 -1.00
C SER A 173 13.36 24.98 -1.14
N ARG A 174 13.40 25.94 -2.09
CA ARG A 174 14.57 26.85 -2.24
C ARG A 174 14.86 27.65 -0.97
N ARG A 175 13.84 28.15 -0.29
CA ARG A 175 13.99 28.90 0.98
C ARG A 175 14.50 28.01 2.12
N LEU A 176 14.09 26.75 2.15
CA LEU A 176 14.60 25.78 3.14
C LEU A 176 16.08 25.51 2.88
N TRP A 177 16.44 25.17 1.64
CA TRP A 177 17.82 24.86 1.26
C TRP A 177 18.77 26.04 1.36
N SER A 178 18.29 27.29 1.30
CA SER A 178 19.15 28.46 1.54
C SER A 178 19.47 28.70 3.03
N ARG A 179 18.84 27.96 3.95
CA ARG A 179 19.00 28.10 5.40
C ARG A 179 19.71 26.91 6.06
N LEU A 180 19.86 25.81 5.32
CA LEU A 180 20.63 24.62 5.70
C LEU A 180 22.03 24.74 5.08
#